data_AF-A0A836ZQN3-F1
#
_entry.id   AF-A0A836ZQN3-F1
#
_cell.length_a   1.000
_cell.length_b   1.000
_cell.length_c   1.000
_cell.angle_alpha   90.00
_cell.angle_beta   90.00
_cell.angle_gamma   90.00
#
_symmetry.space_group_name_H-M   'P 1'
#
loop_
_entity.id
_entity.type
_entity.pdbx_description
1 polymer ?
#
loop_
_entity_poly.entity_id
_entity_poly.type
_entity_poly.pdbx_seq_one_letter_code
_entity_poly.pdbx_strand_id
1 'polypeptide(L)' 'QALGLTVFLITHDLDTLYAICDRIAVLADRKVIANAPLSEVEQIDHPWIQEYFHGPRARAARAAKTDSTETA' A
#
# COMPACT_ATOMS: atom_id res chain seq x y z
N GLN A 1 21.93 13.03 -9.93
CA GLN A 1 21.95 12.91 -8.45
C GLN A 1 20.52 12.82 -7.96
N ALA A 2 20.22 11.95 -6.99
CA ALA A 2 18.92 11.95 -6.30
C ALA A 2 18.90 13.08 -5.25
N LEU A 3 17.73 13.66 -4.98
CA LEU A 3 17.56 14.84 -4.11
C LEU A 3 17.81 14.57 -2.60
N GLY A 4 17.98 13.31 -2.19
CA GLY A 4 18.28 12.95 -0.79
C GLY A 4 17.14 13.29 0.18
N LEU A 5 15.89 13.29 -0.29
CA LEU A 5 14.73 13.70 0.50
C LEU A 5 14.15 12.54 1.29
N THR A 6 13.69 12.84 2.51
CA THR A 6 12.76 11.97 3.26
C THR A 6 11.35 12.42 2.95
N VAL A 7 10.52 11.51 2.44
CA VAL A 7 9.12 11.78 2.08
C VAL A 7 8.21 11.04 3.04
N PHE A 8 7.24 11.76 3.62
CA PHE A 8 6.13 11.16 4.35
C PHE A 8 4.87 11.30 3.50
N LEU A 9 4.36 10.17 3.01
CA LEU A 9 3.19 10.13 2.14
C LEU A 9 1.97 9.61 2.91
N ILE A 10 0.84 10.29 2.76
CA ILE A 10 -0.46 9.83 3.25
C ILE A 10 -1.32 9.54 2.04
N THR A 11 -1.62 8.26 1.81
CA THR A 11 -2.47 7.82 0.69
C THR A 11 -3.27 6.59 1.08
N HIS A 12 -4.34 6.35 0.32
CA HIS A 12 -5.15 5.12 0.37
C HIS A 12 -5.04 4.32 -0.94
N ASP A 13 -4.19 4.78 -1.86
CA ASP A 13 -3.94 4.11 -3.13
C ASP A 13 -2.85 3.04 -2.94
N LEU A 14 -3.20 1.80 -3.28
CA LEU A 14 -2.29 0.66 -3.16
C LEU A 14 -1.15 0.73 -4.16
N ASP A 15 -1.40 1.17 -5.39
CA ASP A 15 -0.37 1.17 -6.44
C ASP A 15 0.78 2.11 -6.08
N THR A 16 0.46 3.29 -5.55
CA THR A 16 1.46 4.21 -5.01
C THR A 16 2.26 3.59 -3.86
N LEU A 17 1.59 2.90 -2.93
CA LEU A 17 2.29 2.23 -1.82
C LEU A 17 3.29 1.18 -2.34
N TYR A 18 2.88 0.34 -3.29
CA TYR A 18 3.75 -0.66 -3.90
C TYR A 18 4.89 -0.05 -4.74
N ALA A 19 4.67 1.12 -5.33
CA ALA A 19 5.63 1.73 -6.24
C ALA A 19 6.75 2.50 -5.52
N ILE A 20 6.43 3.19 -4.42
CA ILE A 20 7.37 4.17 -3.84
C ILE A 20 7.50 4.13 -2.30
N CYS A 21 6.73 3.30 -1.58
CA CYS A 21 6.82 3.25 -0.12
C CYS A 21 7.65 2.06 0.37
N ASP A 22 8.70 2.35 1.14
CA ASP A 22 9.53 1.30 1.76
C ASP A 22 8.94 0.77 3.07
N ARG A 23 8.22 1.64 3.80
CA ARG A 23 7.70 1.38 5.14
C ARG A 23 6.34 2.04 5.32
N ILE A 24 5.42 1.34 5.98
CA ILE A 24 4.02 1.77 6.10
C ILE A 24 3.60 1.77 7.56
N ALA A 25 2.95 2.86 7.97
CA ALA A 25 2.19 2.93 9.20
C ALA A 25 0.69 2.86 8.88
N VAL A 26 -0.02 1.96 9.54
CA VAL A 26 -1.47 1.79 9.36
C VAL A 26 -2.19 2.42 10.54
N LEU A 27 -3.12 3.33 10.23
CA LEU A 27 -3.99 3.97 11.22
C LEU A 27 -5.39 3.38 11.11
N ALA A 28 -5.84 2.72 12.19
CA ALA A 28 -7.19 2.21 12.35
C ALA A 28 -7.61 2.34 13.82
N ASP A 29 -8.91 2.39 14.10
CA ASP A 29 -9.44 2.52 15.48
C ASP A 29 -8.83 3.69 16.28
N ARG A 30 -8.48 4.77 15.58
CA ARG A 30 -7.82 5.99 16.11
C ARG A 30 -6.43 5.70 16.72
N LYS A 31 -5.77 4.63 16.30
CA LYS A 31 -4.44 4.21 16.74
C LYS A 31 -3.57 3.81 15.55
N VAL A 32 -2.25 3.84 15.75
CA VAL A 32 -1.32 3.17 14.84
C VAL A 32 -1.32 1.69 15.19
N ILE A 33 -1.84 0.86 14.30
CA ILE A 33 -1.98 -0.59 14.51
C ILE A 33 -0.85 -1.39 13.86
N ALA A 34 -0.11 -0.78 12.93
CA ALA A 34 1.09 -1.36 12.32
C ALA A 34 2.09 -0.25 11.95
N ASN A 35 3.38 -0.57 12.00
CA ASN A 35 4.48 0.25 11.49
C ASN A 35 5.64 -0.69 11.11
N ALA A 36 5.70 -1.10 9.85
CA ALA A 36 6.60 -2.13 9.37
C ALA A 36 6.83 -1.99 7.85
N PRO A 37 7.82 -2.69 7.26
CA PRO A 37 7.93 -2.83 5.81
C PRO A 37 6.61 -3.32 5.19
N LEU A 38 6.30 -2.88 3.97
CA LEU A 38 5.04 -3.22 3.28
C LEU A 38 4.77 -4.74 3.25
N SER A 39 5.80 -5.54 2.94
CA SER A 39 5.70 -7.00 2.90
C SER A 39 5.34 -7.66 4.23
N GLU A 40 5.68 -7.03 5.35
CA GLU A 40 5.31 -7.49 6.69
C GLU A 40 3.90 -7.01 7.04
N VAL A 41 3.56 -5.77 6.69
CA VAL A 41 2.24 -5.19 6.99
C VAL A 41 1.12 -6.01 6.34
N GLU A 42 1.30 -6.45 5.09
CA GLU A 42 0.32 -7.29 4.38
C GLU A 42 -0.01 -8.62 5.09
N GLN A 43 0.93 -9.16 5.86
CA GLN A 43 0.78 -10.43 6.55
C GLN A 43 0.15 -10.30 7.93
N ILE A 44 -0.10 -9.06 8.40
CA ILE A 44 -0.70 -8.82 9.71
C ILE A 44 -2.16 -9.27 9.68
N ASP A 45 -2.52 -10.16 10.60
CA ASP A 45 -3.88 -10.63 10.82
C ASP A 45 -4.70 -9.57 11.57
N HIS A 46 -5.07 -8.50 10.85
CA HIS A 46 -5.98 -7.47 11.32
C HIS A 46 -7.07 -7.23 10.27
N PRO A 47 -8.38 -7.24 10.63
CA PRO A 47 -9.48 -7.16 9.67
C PRO A 47 -9.35 -5.99 8.68
N TRP A 48 -9.02 -4.80 9.18
CA TRP A 48 -8.82 -3.61 8.34
C TRP A 48 -7.67 -3.79 7.32
N ILE A 49 -6.55 -4.39 7.74
CA ILE A 49 -5.37 -4.60 6.89
C ILE A 49 -5.70 -5.63 5.82
N GLN A 50 -6.31 -6.75 6.20
CA GLN A 50 -6.73 -7.80 5.29
C GLN A 50 -7.75 -7.27 4.26
N GLU A 51 -8.73 -6.49 4.69
CA GLU A 51 -9.69 -5.85 3.78
C GLU A 51 -9.02 -4.86 2.83
N TYR A 52 -8.04 -4.07 3.30
CA TYR A 52 -7.34 -3.10 2.47
C TYR A 52 -6.49 -3.78 1.39
N PHE A 53 -5.63 -4.75 1.76
CA PHE A 53 -4.68 -5.39 0.85
C PHE A 53 -5.25 -6.55 0.01
N HIS A 54 -6.38 -7.15 0.42
CA HIS A 54 -6.97 -8.30 -0.29
C HIS A 54 -8.44 -8.09 -0.71
N GLY A 55 -9.05 -6.98 -0.28
CA GLY A 55 -10.43 -6.65 -0.61
C GLY A 55 -10.64 -6.11 -2.02
N PRO A 56 -11.83 -5.55 -2.30
CA PRO A 56 -12.21 -5.04 -3.62
C PRO A 56 -11.24 -3.98 -4.18
N ARG A 57 -10.66 -3.16 -3.31
CA ARG A 57 -9.69 -2.12 -3.68
C ARG A 57 -8.40 -2.70 -4.26
N ALA A 58 -7.82 -3.70 -3.60
CA ALA A 58 -6.64 -4.38 -4.10
C ALA A 58 -6.88 -5.10 -5.44
N ARG A 59 -8.08 -5.65 -5.63
CA ARG A 59 -8.46 -6.24 -6.92
C ARG A 59 -8.57 -5.20 -8.02
N ALA A 60 -9.15 -4.03 -7.72
CA ALA A 60 -9.26 -2.93 -8.68
C ALA A 60 -7.89 -2.38 -9.09
N ALA A 61 -6.98 -2.17 -8.13
CA ALA A 61 -5.60 -1.75 -8.40
C ALA A 61 -4.86 -2.76 -9.30
N ARG A 62 -4.97 -4.07 -8.97
CA ARG A 62 -4.40 -5.14 -9.81
C ARG A 62 -4.98 -5.18 -11.22
N ALA A 63 -6.30 -5.00 -11.36
CA ALA A 63 -6.96 -5.00 -12.67
C ALA A 63 -6.52 -3.82 -13.54
N ALA A 64 -6.37 -2.62 -12.96
CA ALA A 64 -5.84 -1.45 -13.66
C ALA A 64 -4.39 -1.64 -14.14
N LYS A 65 -3.59 -2.42 -13.41
CA LYS A 65 -2.21 -2.77 -13.77
C LYS A 65 -2.13 -3.76 -14.95
N THR A 66 -3.11 -4.65 -15.10
CA THR A 66 -3.13 -5.62 -16.22
C THR A 66 -3.49 -4.94 -17.54
N ASP A 67 -4.44 -3.99 -17.54
CA ASP A 67 -4.91 -3.29 -18.74
C ASP A 67 -3.84 -2.38 -19.38
N SER A 68 -2.85 -1.95 -18.61
CA SER A 68 -1.73 -1.10 -19.08
C SER A 68 -0.58 -1.89 -19.71
N THR A 69 -0.61 -3.23 -19.69
CA THR A 69 0.47 -4.07 -20.24
C THR A 69 0.13 -4.65 -21.62
N GLU A 70 -1.12 -4.55 -22.09
CA GLU A 70 -1.56 -5.13 -23.37
C GLU A 70 -1.54 -4.16 -24.57
N THR A 71 -1.12 -2.91 -24.39
CA THR A 71 -1.10 -1.87 -25.45
C THR A 71 0.29 -1.33 -25.80
N ALA A 72 1.37 -2.04 -25.42
CA ALA A 72 2.75 -1.68 -25.76
C ALA A 72 3.33 -2.57 -26.89
#